data_AF-A0A2H0GYD1-F1
#
_entry.id   AF-A0A2H0GYD1-F1
#
_cell.length_a   1.000
_cell.length_b   1.000
_cell.length_c   1.000
_cell.angle_alpha   90.00
_cell.angle_beta   90.00
_cell.angle_gamma   90.00
#
_symmetry.space_group_name_H-M   'P 1'
#
loop_
_entity.id
_entity.type
_entity.pdbx_description
1 polymer ?
#
loop_
_entity_poly.entity_id
_entity_poly.type
_entity_poly.pdbx_seq_one_letter_code
_entity_poly.pdbx_strand_id
1 'polypeptide(L)'
;DFELPIPSLVAQKWVYFSRKIHQEARKKPEAYFHIRYEDLVNKPEESLKAMCAFTGISFQPDVLNFHEKKDDFFKLYPGGLLQKYHSSLLKQINTSRVGLWKKELTDKEVRQLDYTVGSLADKLGYERVYHDFGLAIVLQTLPGRTLAALLYLATQLVDKLPSSIRMNILSKGPRVLGTVFLKVFNPKKLEEMNKMLKNYK
;
A
#
# COMPACT_ATOMS: atom_id res chain seq x y z
N ASP A 1 -6.55 4.79 9.23
CA ASP A 1 -5.53 5.03 8.20
C ASP A 1 -5.05 6.47 8.25
N PHE A 2 -3.75 6.66 8.49
CA PHE A 2 -3.06 7.96 8.56
C PHE A 2 -2.36 8.28 7.23
N GLU A 3 -2.86 7.74 6.12
CA GLU A 3 -2.32 8.11 4.81
C GLU A 3 -2.93 9.45 4.40
N LEU A 4 -2.07 10.44 4.18
CA LEU A 4 -2.51 11.73 3.65
C LEU A 4 -3.03 11.49 2.22
N PRO A 5 -4.25 11.95 1.86
CA PRO A 5 -4.84 11.74 0.54
C PRO A 5 -4.22 12.69 -0.49
N ILE A 6 -2.89 12.67 -0.60
CA ILE A 6 -2.11 13.46 -1.54
C ILE A 6 -1.62 12.49 -2.62
N PRO A 7 -2.16 12.53 -3.85
CA PRO A 7 -1.88 11.54 -4.89
C PRO A 7 -0.38 11.34 -5.14
N SER A 8 0.37 12.44 -5.22
CA SER A 8 1.81 12.42 -5.47
C SER A 8 2.63 11.84 -4.31
N LEU A 9 2.18 11.99 -3.06
CA LEU A 9 2.85 11.39 -1.90
C LEU A 9 2.67 9.87 -1.93
N VAL A 10 1.45 9.39 -2.15
CA VAL A 10 1.12 7.96 -2.22
C VAL A 10 1.80 7.30 -3.42
N ALA A 11 1.79 7.96 -4.59
CA ALA A 11 2.53 7.47 -5.75
C ALA A 11 4.04 7.45 -5.53
N GLN A 12 4.62 8.46 -4.87
CA GLN A 12 6.05 8.47 -4.58
C GLN A 12 6.46 7.35 -3.61
N LYS A 13 5.56 6.96 -2.69
CA LYS A 13 5.70 5.76 -1.85
C LYS A 13 5.79 4.50 -2.68
N TRP A 14 4.83 4.33 -3.59
CA TRP A 14 4.84 3.22 -4.53
C TRP A 14 6.14 3.19 -5.34
N VAL A 15 6.58 4.32 -5.90
CA VAL A 15 7.84 4.42 -6.66
C VAL A 15 9.04 3.97 -5.85
N TYR A 16 9.14 4.43 -4.59
CA TYR A 16 10.25 4.08 -3.71
C TYR A 16 10.32 2.58 -3.45
N PHE A 17 9.22 1.97 -3.01
CA PHE A 17 9.19 0.54 -2.67
C PHE A 17 9.32 -0.34 -3.91
N SER A 18 8.64 -0.01 -5.00
CA SER A 18 8.76 -0.72 -6.27
C SER A 18 10.21 -0.72 -6.74
N ARG A 19 10.93 0.42 -6.69
CA ARG A 19 12.36 0.44 -7.04
C ARG A 19 13.20 -0.45 -6.13
N LYS A 20 13.00 -0.39 -4.82
CA LYS A 20 13.76 -1.20 -3.86
C LYS A 20 13.53 -2.69 -4.05
N ILE A 21 12.28 -3.13 -4.15
CA ILE A 21 11.93 -4.53 -4.36
C ILE A 21 12.54 -5.04 -5.67
N HIS A 22 12.40 -4.29 -6.77
CA HIS A 22 12.95 -4.71 -8.06
C HIS A 22 14.48 -4.66 -8.11
N GLN A 23 15.13 -3.75 -7.37
CA GLN A 23 16.58 -3.73 -7.22
C GLN A 23 17.10 -4.97 -6.49
N GLU A 24 16.43 -5.39 -5.42
CA GLU A 24 16.79 -6.60 -4.68
C GLU A 24 16.46 -7.87 -5.48
N ALA A 25 15.30 -7.91 -6.15
CA ALA A 25 14.91 -9.02 -7.01
C ALA A 25 15.93 -9.25 -8.15
N ARG A 26 16.52 -8.19 -8.72
CA ARG A 26 17.58 -8.33 -9.72
C ARG A 26 18.86 -8.96 -9.18
N LYS A 27 19.14 -8.82 -7.88
CA LYS A 27 20.34 -9.40 -7.25
C LYS A 27 20.12 -10.87 -6.87
N LYS A 28 18.87 -11.27 -6.62
CA LYS A 28 18.47 -12.60 -6.15
C LYS A 28 17.19 -13.07 -6.85
N PRO A 29 17.20 -13.25 -8.18
CA PRO A 29 15.98 -13.54 -8.94
C PRO A 29 15.26 -14.82 -8.46
N GLU A 30 16.00 -15.80 -7.94
CA GLU A 30 15.49 -17.04 -7.37
C GLU A 30 14.69 -16.84 -6.07
N ALA A 31 14.84 -15.70 -5.40
CA ALA A 31 14.17 -15.39 -4.14
C ALA A 31 12.92 -14.52 -4.31
N TYR A 32 12.64 -14.04 -5.53
CA TYR A 32 11.53 -13.12 -5.80
C TYR A 32 10.66 -13.61 -6.96
N PHE A 33 9.40 -13.88 -6.66
CA PHE A 33 8.35 -14.10 -7.65
C PHE A 33 7.47 -12.86 -7.75
N HIS A 34 7.39 -12.27 -8.94
CA HIS A 34 6.56 -11.10 -9.18
C HIS A 34 5.29 -11.49 -9.92
N ILE A 35 4.15 -11.08 -9.37
CA ILE A 35 2.84 -11.25 -9.97
C ILE A 35 2.05 -9.96 -9.86
N ARG A 36 1.44 -9.52 -10.96
CA ARG A 36 0.55 -8.37 -10.96
C ARG A 36 -0.81 -8.77 -10.40
N TYR A 37 -1.40 -7.90 -9.61
CA TYR A 37 -2.74 -8.12 -9.06
C TYR A 37 -3.76 -8.39 -10.18
N GLU A 38 -3.68 -7.64 -11.28
CA GLU A 38 -4.58 -7.79 -12.42
C GLU A 38 -4.45 -9.17 -13.06
N ASP A 39 -3.22 -9.70 -13.22
CA ASP A 39 -3.00 -11.04 -13.77
C ASP A 39 -3.53 -12.11 -12.81
N LEU A 40 -3.31 -11.93 -11.50
CA LEU A 40 -3.80 -12.84 -10.46
C LEU A 40 -5.32 -12.95 -10.47
N VAL A 41 -6.05 -11.84 -10.56
CA VAL A 41 -7.53 -11.90 -10.50
C VAL A 41 -8.17 -12.26 -11.84
N ASN A 42 -7.53 -11.98 -12.97
CA ASN A 42 -8.04 -12.38 -14.29
C ASN A 42 -7.72 -13.84 -14.62
N LYS A 43 -6.57 -14.35 -14.16
CA LYS A 43 -6.09 -15.70 -14.43
C LYS A 43 -5.57 -16.37 -13.14
N PRO A 44 -6.45 -16.61 -12.14
CA PRO A 44 -6.02 -17.06 -10.82
C PRO A 44 -5.38 -18.44 -10.84
N GLU A 45 -5.90 -19.39 -11.61
CA GLU A 45 -5.32 -20.73 -11.70
C GLU A 45 -3.92 -20.72 -12.31
N GLU A 46 -3.74 -20.07 -13.47
CA GLU A 46 -2.44 -19.93 -14.16
C GLU A 46 -1.41 -19.26 -13.23
N SER A 47 -1.82 -18.16 -12.59
CA SER A 47 -1.03 -17.39 -11.63
C SER A 47 -0.57 -18.21 -10.42
N LEU A 48 -1.49 -18.96 -9.80
CA LEU A 48 -1.17 -19.76 -8.62
C LEU A 48 -0.35 -20.99 -8.98
N LYS A 49 -0.56 -21.60 -10.15
CA LYS A 49 0.31 -22.68 -10.65
C LYS A 49 1.74 -22.19 -10.84
N ALA A 50 1.94 -21.03 -11.45
CA ALA A 50 3.27 -20.43 -11.62
C ALA A 50 3.94 -20.14 -10.26
N MET A 51 3.18 -19.61 -9.29
CA MET A 51 3.68 -19.36 -7.94
C MET A 51 4.04 -20.66 -7.20
N CYS A 52 3.20 -21.69 -7.30
CA CYS A 52 3.46 -23.03 -6.76
C CYS A 52 4.72 -23.66 -7.35
N ALA A 53 4.90 -23.57 -8.67
CA ALA A 53 6.10 -24.04 -9.35
C ALA A 53 7.36 -23.30 -8.87
N PHE A 54 7.26 -21.99 -8.65
CA PHE A 54 8.35 -21.19 -8.10
C PHE A 54 8.72 -21.59 -6.67
N THR A 55 7.73 -21.87 -5.81
CA THR A 55 7.98 -22.25 -4.40
C THR A 55 8.28 -23.73 -4.19
N GLY A 56 8.15 -24.57 -5.22
CA GLY A 56 8.29 -26.02 -5.12
C GLY A 56 7.12 -26.71 -4.40
N ILE A 57 5.95 -26.07 -4.32
CA ILE A 57 4.75 -26.61 -3.68
C ILE A 57 3.80 -27.14 -4.75
N SER A 58 3.22 -28.32 -4.53
CA SER A 58 2.21 -28.88 -5.45
C SER A 58 0.94 -28.02 -5.46
N PHE A 59 0.48 -27.64 -6.66
CA PHE A 59 -0.79 -26.94 -6.83
C PHE A 59 -1.98 -27.84 -6.48
N GLN A 60 -2.93 -27.31 -5.71
CA GLN A 60 -4.19 -27.96 -5.36
C GLN A 60 -5.36 -27.09 -5.86
N PRO A 61 -6.25 -27.60 -6.74
CA PRO A 61 -7.35 -26.82 -7.30
C PRO A 61 -8.24 -26.14 -6.23
N ASP A 62 -8.45 -26.81 -5.10
CA ASP A 62 -9.22 -26.32 -3.95
C ASP A 62 -8.73 -24.98 -3.37
N VAL A 63 -7.51 -24.55 -3.67
CA VAL A 63 -6.99 -23.24 -3.26
C VAL A 63 -7.85 -22.08 -3.78
N LEU A 64 -8.52 -22.26 -4.93
CA LEU A 64 -9.43 -21.27 -5.51
C LEU A 64 -10.75 -21.15 -4.74
N ASN A 65 -11.11 -22.17 -3.97
CA ASN A 65 -12.32 -22.22 -3.15
C ASN A 65 -12.07 -21.74 -1.71
N PHE A 66 -11.04 -20.91 -1.49
CA PHE A 66 -10.71 -20.36 -0.15
C PHE A 66 -11.91 -19.66 0.53
N HIS A 67 -12.79 -19.06 -0.26
CA HIS A 67 -14.00 -18.37 0.20
C HIS A 67 -15.05 -19.32 0.78
N GLU A 68 -14.93 -20.64 0.62
CA GLU A 68 -15.82 -21.63 1.25
C GLU A 68 -15.35 -21.97 2.67
N LYS A 69 -14.07 -21.72 2.98
CA LYS A 69 -13.43 -22.04 4.28
C LYS A 69 -13.35 -20.83 5.22
N LYS A 70 -14.30 -19.89 5.14
CA LYS A 70 -14.29 -18.63 5.91
C LYS A 70 -14.25 -18.88 7.41
N ASP A 71 -15.01 -19.86 7.87
CA ASP A 71 -15.14 -20.18 9.30
C ASP A 71 -13.83 -20.69 9.89
N ASP A 72 -13.05 -21.44 9.13
CA ASP A 72 -11.70 -21.86 9.54
C ASP A 72 -10.73 -20.68 9.52
N PHE A 73 -10.88 -19.76 8.56
CA PHE A 73 -10.10 -18.52 8.51
C PHE A 73 -10.39 -17.62 9.72
N PHE A 74 -11.64 -17.53 10.18
CA PHE A 74 -11.99 -16.76 11.38
C PHE A 74 -11.38 -17.33 12.66
N LYS A 75 -11.25 -18.66 12.77
CA LYS A 75 -10.60 -19.28 13.94
C LYS A 75 -9.11 -18.95 14.05
N LEU A 76 -8.45 -18.66 12.92
CA LEU A 76 -7.02 -18.33 12.88
C LEU A 76 -6.71 -16.89 13.34
N TYR A 77 -7.71 -15.99 13.38
CA TYR A 77 -7.50 -14.58 13.73
C TYR A 77 -8.36 -14.14 14.92
N PRO A 78 -7.75 -13.72 16.04
CA PRO A 78 -8.51 -13.33 17.22
C PRO A 78 -9.36 -12.05 17.00
N GLY A 79 -10.55 -12.02 17.61
CA GLY A 79 -11.27 -10.78 17.94
C GLY A 79 -12.11 -10.13 16.83
N GLY A 80 -12.56 -10.87 15.81
CA GLY A 80 -13.49 -10.34 14.79
C GLY A 80 -12.95 -9.19 13.92
N LEU A 81 -11.66 -8.84 14.08
CA LEU A 81 -10.98 -7.77 13.34
C LEU A 81 -11.03 -8.02 11.82
N LEU A 82 -10.92 -9.29 11.42
CA LEU A 82 -10.98 -9.70 10.03
C LEU A 82 -12.36 -9.42 9.41
N GLN A 83 -13.42 -9.59 10.18
CA GLN A 83 -14.79 -9.27 9.77
C GLN A 83 -15.01 -7.75 9.67
N LYS A 84 -14.41 -6.99 10.60
CA LYS A 84 -14.54 -5.53 10.65
C LYS A 84 -13.76 -4.81 9.54
N TYR A 85 -12.54 -5.24 9.24
CA TYR A 85 -11.62 -4.49 8.36
C TYR A 85 -11.26 -5.21 7.05
N HIS A 86 -11.48 -6.52 6.95
CA HIS A 86 -11.00 -7.34 5.82
C HIS A 86 -12.06 -8.29 5.24
N SER A 87 -13.35 -7.93 5.36
CA SER A 87 -14.46 -8.77 4.89
C SER A 87 -14.41 -9.13 3.40
N SER A 88 -13.75 -8.31 2.56
CA SER A 88 -13.57 -8.61 1.14
C SER A 88 -12.63 -9.79 0.88
N LEU A 89 -11.70 -10.10 1.80
CA LEU A 89 -10.80 -11.27 1.67
C LEU A 89 -11.55 -12.60 1.78
N LEU A 90 -12.81 -12.57 2.22
CA LEU A 90 -13.67 -13.73 2.36
C LEU A 90 -14.61 -13.91 1.18
N LYS A 91 -14.50 -13.07 0.14
CA LYS A 91 -15.35 -13.16 -1.05
C LYS A 91 -14.60 -13.87 -2.16
N GLN A 92 -15.37 -14.37 -3.13
CA GLN A 92 -14.81 -14.91 -4.37
C GLN A 92 -13.90 -13.88 -5.06
N ILE A 93 -12.89 -14.41 -5.76
CA ILE A 93 -12.04 -13.61 -6.64
C ILE A 93 -12.95 -12.89 -7.64
N ASN A 94 -12.75 -11.59 -7.78
CA ASN A 94 -13.49 -10.79 -8.73
C ASN A 94 -12.58 -9.68 -9.29
N THR A 95 -12.91 -9.25 -10.49
CA THR A 95 -12.16 -8.24 -11.24
C THR A 95 -12.75 -6.84 -11.10
N SER A 96 -13.77 -6.65 -10.26
CA SER A 96 -14.52 -5.38 -10.14
C SER A 96 -13.66 -4.17 -9.76
N ARG A 97 -12.54 -4.41 -9.08
CA ARG A 97 -11.57 -3.36 -8.67
C ARG A 97 -10.47 -3.10 -9.70
N VAL A 98 -10.34 -3.95 -10.72
CA VAL A 98 -9.36 -3.75 -11.80
C VAL A 98 -9.73 -2.48 -12.56
N GLY A 99 -8.78 -1.55 -12.66
CA GLY A 99 -9.00 -0.29 -13.36
C GLY A 99 -9.99 0.68 -12.68
N LEU A 100 -10.34 0.46 -11.41
CA LEU A 100 -11.24 1.35 -10.67
C LEU A 100 -10.77 2.82 -10.68
N TRP A 101 -9.46 3.04 -10.65
CA TRP A 101 -8.84 4.36 -10.74
C TRP A 101 -9.25 5.14 -11.99
N LYS A 102 -9.58 4.47 -13.11
CA LYS A 102 -10.03 5.12 -14.36
C LYS A 102 -11.40 5.80 -14.19
N LYS A 103 -12.19 5.38 -13.20
CA LYS A 103 -13.54 5.91 -12.91
C LYS A 103 -13.55 6.87 -11.73
N GLU A 104 -12.75 6.58 -10.71
CA GLU A 104 -12.77 7.32 -9.43
C GLU A 104 -11.83 8.54 -9.43
N LEU A 105 -10.76 8.53 -10.23
CA LEU A 105 -9.81 9.62 -10.24
C LEU A 105 -10.18 10.67 -11.28
N THR A 106 -10.00 11.93 -10.90
CA THR A 106 -10.10 13.05 -11.83
C THR A 106 -8.91 13.07 -12.80
N ASP A 107 -9.09 13.71 -13.96
CA ASP A 107 -8.02 13.89 -14.95
C ASP A 107 -6.74 14.48 -14.35
N LYS A 108 -6.92 15.47 -13.47
CA LYS A 108 -5.83 16.14 -12.76
C LYS A 108 -5.06 15.17 -11.87
N GLU A 109 -5.75 14.32 -11.12
CA GLU A 109 -5.10 13.33 -10.25
C GLU A 109 -4.35 12.29 -11.08
N VAL A 110 -4.95 11.82 -12.18
CA VAL A 110 -4.27 10.91 -13.12
C VAL A 110 -2.97 11.54 -13.65
N ARG A 111 -2.99 12.81 -14.08
CA ARG A 111 -1.78 13.52 -14.51
C ARG A 111 -0.72 13.62 -13.41
N GLN A 112 -1.12 13.93 -12.17
CA GLN A 112 -0.20 14.00 -11.03
C GLN A 112 0.43 12.63 -10.73
N LEU A 113 -0.37 11.56 -10.79
CA LEU A 113 0.09 10.20 -10.59
C LEU A 113 1.05 9.77 -11.71
N ASP A 114 0.65 9.94 -12.98
CA ASP A 114 1.46 9.59 -14.15
C ASP A 114 2.80 10.34 -14.16
N TYR A 115 2.81 11.61 -13.77
CA TYR A 115 4.03 12.39 -13.59
C TYR A 115 4.92 11.86 -12.46
N THR A 116 4.30 11.40 -11.37
CA THR A 116 5.03 10.88 -10.20
C THR A 116 5.63 9.50 -10.46
N VAL A 117 4.82 8.57 -10.99
CA VAL A 117 5.25 7.19 -11.26
C VAL A 117 6.22 7.12 -12.43
N GLY A 118 5.98 7.93 -13.46
CA GLY A 118 6.81 8.02 -14.66
C GLY A 118 7.05 6.66 -15.34
N SER A 119 8.19 6.52 -16.01
CA SER A 119 8.56 5.32 -16.77
C SER A 119 8.72 4.04 -15.93
N LEU A 120 8.64 4.12 -14.59
CA LEU A 120 8.60 2.93 -13.76
C LEU A 120 7.29 2.17 -13.94
N ALA A 121 6.15 2.87 -14.15
CA ALA A 121 4.87 2.22 -14.43
C ALA A 121 4.98 1.33 -15.67
N ASP A 122 5.46 1.90 -16.78
CA ASP A 122 5.61 1.19 -18.05
C ASP A 122 6.52 -0.05 -17.91
N LYS A 123 7.66 0.10 -17.21
CA LYS A 123 8.60 -1.01 -16.95
C LYS A 123 7.99 -2.14 -16.13
N LEU A 124 6.97 -1.85 -15.33
CA LEU A 124 6.27 -2.82 -14.50
C LEU A 124 4.96 -3.30 -15.14
N GLY A 125 4.70 -2.92 -16.40
CA GLY A 125 3.52 -3.34 -17.17
C GLY A 125 2.25 -2.56 -16.83
N TYR A 126 2.36 -1.40 -16.17
CA TYR A 126 1.23 -0.53 -15.89
C TYR A 126 1.10 0.56 -16.96
N GLU A 127 -0.13 0.72 -17.47
CA GLU A 127 -0.49 1.75 -18.44
C GLU A 127 -0.49 3.14 -17.78
N ARG A 128 0.07 4.13 -18.48
CA ARG A 128 -0.08 5.56 -18.16
C ARG A 128 -0.93 6.25 -19.22
N VAL A 129 -1.79 7.17 -18.79
CA VAL A 129 -2.62 7.98 -19.71
C VAL A 129 -1.79 9.13 -20.28
N TYR A 130 -0.95 9.73 -19.44
CA TYR A 130 -0.17 10.92 -19.75
C TYR A 130 1.33 10.67 -19.69
N HIS A 131 2.05 11.23 -20.67
CA HIS A 131 3.50 11.10 -20.80
C HIS A 131 4.22 12.45 -20.75
N ASP A 132 3.52 13.53 -21.11
CA ASP A 132 4.02 14.91 -21.10
C ASP A 132 3.28 15.76 -20.08
N PHE A 133 4.01 16.66 -19.41
CA PHE A 133 3.48 17.41 -18.27
C PHE A 133 3.88 18.88 -18.34
N GLY A 134 2.88 19.77 -18.26
CA GLY A 134 3.12 21.20 -18.13
C GLY A 134 3.60 21.60 -16.73
N LEU A 135 4.17 22.80 -16.62
CA LEU A 135 4.72 23.35 -15.37
C LEU A 135 3.73 23.36 -14.21
N ALA A 136 2.44 23.59 -14.49
CA ALA A 136 1.40 23.58 -13.45
C ALA A 136 1.29 22.22 -12.74
N ILE A 137 1.30 21.11 -13.49
CA ILE A 137 1.26 19.76 -12.91
C ILE A 137 2.55 19.49 -12.13
N VAL A 138 3.70 19.89 -12.68
CA VAL A 138 4.99 19.74 -12.00
C VAL A 138 4.95 20.44 -10.64
N LEU A 139 4.64 21.74 -10.61
CA LEU A 139 4.61 22.54 -9.39
C LEU A 139 3.61 22.02 -8.35
N GLN A 140 2.43 21.57 -8.79
CA GLN A 140 1.42 21.01 -7.88
C GLN A 140 1.83 19.65 -7.30
N THR A 141 2.59 18.86 -8.05
CA THR A 141 3.00 17.52 -7.63
C THR A 141 4.20 17.57 -6.67
N LEU A 142 5.10 18.55 -6.87
CA LEU A 142 6.37 18.65 -6.15
C LEU A 142 6.25 18.57 -4.62
N PRO A 143 5.35 19.31 -3.94
CA PRO A 143 5.26 19.26 -2.48
C PRO A 143 5.02 17.86 -1.91
N GLY A 144 4.18 17.04 -2.54
CA GLY A 144 3.94 15.67 -2.09
C GLY A 144 5.14 14.75 -2.35
N ARG A 145 5.83 14.94 -3.48
CA ARG A 145 7.06 14.19 -3.80
C ARG A 145 8.22 14.56 -2.87
N THR A 146 8.40 15.84 -2.57
CA THR A 146 9.44 16.31 -1.64
C THR A 146 9.15 15.86 -0.22
N LEU A 147 7.91 15.98 0.25
CA LEU A 147 7.50 15.46 1.56
C LEU A 147 7.77 13.95 1.67
N ALA A 148 7.38 13.17 0.67
CA ALA A 148 7.67 11.73 0.64
C ALA A 148 9.19 11.45 0.66
N ALA A 149 9.99 12.16 -0.12
CA ALA A 149 11.44 12.01 -0.13
C ALA A 149 12.07 12.33 1.24
N LEU A 150 11.62 13.40 1.91
CA LEU A 150 12.06 13.75 3.26
C LEU A 150 11.67 12.70 4.28
N LEU A 151 10.45 12.15 4.20
CA LEU A 151 10.02 11.06 5.06
C LEU A 151 10.89 9.81 4.88
N TYR A 152 11.21 9.42 3.65
CA TYR A 152 12.09 8.27 3.41
C TYR A 152 13.52 8.50 3.85
N LEU A 153 14.05 9.71 3.66
CA LEU A 153 15.35 10.09 4.20
C LEU A 153 15.34 9.95 5.73
N ALA A 154 14.30 10.47 6.40
CA ALA A 154 14.15 10.35 7.84
C ALA A 154 14.05 8.89 8.28
N THR A 155 13.29 8.04 7.58
CA THR A 155 13.22 6.60 7.86
C THR A 155 14.60 5.94 7.76
N GLN A 156 15.36 6.24 6.70
CA GLN A 156 16.71 5.69 6.53
C GLN A 156 17.70 6.14 7.63
N LEU A 157 17.53 7.35 8.16
CA LEU A 157 18.31 7.82 9.30
C LEU A 157 17.89 7.09 10.58
N VAL A 158 16.58 6.95 10.82
CA VAL A 158 16.02 6.25 11.99
C VAL A 158 16.40 4.76 11.99
N ASP A 159 16.48 4.11 10.83
CA ASP A 159 16.86 2.71 10.70
C ASP A 159 18.33 2.44 11.07
N LYS A 160 19.19 3.47 11.04
CA LYS A 160 20.58 3.39 11.51
C LYS A 160 20.73 3.54 13.02
N LEU A 161 19.67 3.94 13.73
CA LEU A 161 19.71 4.13 15.18
C LEU A 161 19.62 2.78 15.92
N PRO A 162 20.15 2.71 17.16
CA PRO A 162 19.95 1.58 18.04
C PRO A 162 18.46 1.20 18.16
N SER A 163 18.19 -0.11 18.26
CA SER A 163 16.83 -0.68 18.23
C SER A 163 15.88 -0.03 19.24
N SER A 164 16.36 0.30 20.44
CA SER A 164 15.56 0.95 21.49
C SER A 164 15.09 2.36 21.08
N ILE A 165 15.96 3.15 20.46
CA ILE A 165 15.67 4.51 19.99
C ILE A 165 14.73 4.43 18.78
N ARG A 166 15.05 3.56 17.81
CA ARG A 166 14.22 3.30 16.63
C ARG A 166 12.78 2.94 17.03
N MET A 167 12.62 1.97 17.95
CA MET A 167 11.31 1.55 18.41
C MET A 167 10.54 2.66 19.12
N ASN A 168 11.21 3.49 19.92
CA ASN A 168 10.58 4.65 20.55
C ASN A 168 10.08 5.67 19.50
N ILE A 169 10.89 5.98 18.49
CA ILE A 169 10.51 6.91 17.42
C ILE A 169 9.33 6.36 16.61
N LEU A 170 9.40 5.10 16.17
CA LEU A 170 8.37 4.49 15.33
C LEU A 170 7.04 4.26 16.08
N SER A 171 7.09 3.91 17.37
CA SER A 171 5.88 3.67 18.17
C SER A 171 5.23 4.96 18.68
N LYS A 172 6.03 5.92 19.14
CA LYS A 172 5.51 7.15 19.78
C LYS A 172 5.38 8.32 18.80
N GLY A 173 6.23 8.39 17.78
CA GLY A 173 6.29 9.49 16.82
C GLY A 173 4.96 9.76 16.11
N PRO A 174 4.35 8.76 15.44
CA PRO A 174 3.06 8.94 14.78
C PRO A 174 1.95 9.37 15.74
N ARG A 175 1.95 8.84 16.97
CA ARG A 175 0.97 9.21 18.00
C ARG A 175 1.14 10.65 18.44
N VAL A 176 2.37 11.10 18.69
CA VAL A 176 2.66 12.49 19.06
C VAL A 176 2.28 13.43 17.92
N LEU A 177 2.71 13.14 16.70
CA LEU A 177 2.39 13.96 15.51
C LEU A 177 0.88 14.03 15.27
N GLY A 178 0.18 12.91 15.32
CA GLY A 178 -1.28 12.86 15.21
C GLY A 178 -1.97 13.65 16.32
N THR A 179 -1.46 13.58 17.55
CA THR A 179 -2.00 14.34 18.69
C THR A 179 -1.80 15.85 18.51
N VAL A 180 -0.60 16.28 18.09
CA VAL A 180 -0.29 17.68 17.80
C VAL A 180 -1.14 18.20 16.63
N PHE A 181 -1.23 17.42 15.55
CA PHE A 181 -2.05 17.76 14.39
C PHE A 181 -3.53 17.93 14.76
N LEU A 182 -4.12 16.95 15.46
CA LEU A 182 -5.51 17.04 15.88
C LEU A 182 -5.72 18.18 16.88
N LYS A 183 -4.77 18.46 17.78
CA LYS A 183 -4.86 19.60 18.70
C LYS A 183 -4.98 20.94 17.96
N VAL A 184 -4.29 21.09 16.83
CA VAL A 184 -4.30 22.32 16.02
C VAL A 184 -5.50 22.39 15.06
N PHE A 185 -5.79 21.29 14.35
CA PHE A 185 -6.73 21.30 13.23
C PHE A 185 -8.08 20.63 13.52
N ASN A 186 -8.19 19.76 14.53
CA ASN A 186 -9.43 19.06 14.87
C ASN A 186 -9.48 18.62 16.36
N PRO A 187 -9.60 19.57 17.31
CA PRO A 187 -9.47 19.29 18.74
C PRO A 187 -10.60 18.39 19.28
N LYS A 188 -11.81 18.48 18.71
CA LYS A 188 -12.95 17.62 19.08
C LYS A 188 -12.66 16.14 18.83
N LYS A 189 -12.10 15.81 17.65
CA LYS A 189 -11.71 14.44 17.32
C LYS A 189 -10.61 13.90 18.25
N LEU A 190 -9.71 14.77 18.72
CA LEU A 190 -8.71 14.38 19.72
C LEU A 190 -9.36 14.00 21.06
N GLU A 191 -10.36 14.76 21.50
CA GLU A 191 -11.10 14.49 22.72
C GLU A 191 -11.88 13.16 22.66
N GLU A 192 -12.55 12.89 21.53
CA GLU A 192 -13.21 11.61 21.24
C GLU A 192 -12.22 10.44 21.29
N MET A 193 -11.07 10.56 20.62
CA MET A 193 -10.02 9.52 20.63
C MET A 193 -9.49 9.28 22.04
N ASN A 194 -9.26 10.33 22.83
CA ASN A 194 -8.81 10.22 24.21
C ASN A 194 -9.85 9.53 25.11
N LYS A 195 -11.15 9.80 24.89
CA LYS A 195 -12.25 9.13 25.58
C LYS A 195 -12.34 7.65 25.21
N MET A 196 -12.22 7.32 23.93
CA MET A 196 -12.18 5.92 23.47
C MET A 196 -11.00 5.14 24.06
N LEU A 197 -9.81 5.74 24.11
CA LEU A 197 -8.62 5.11 24.67
C LEU A 197 -8.71 4.91 26.20
N LYS A 198 -9.43 5.78 26.91
CA LYS A 198 -9.72 5.58 28.34
C LYS A 198 -10.69 4.42 28.58
N ASN A 199 -11.66 4.22 27.69
CA ASN A 199 -12.63 3.12 27.79
C ASN A 199 -12.08 1.76 27.36
N TYR A 200 -10.88 1.72 26.76
CA TYR A 200 -10.22 0.50 26.27
C TYR A 200 -9.13 -0.03 27.23
N LYS A 201 -8.86 0.69 28.33
CA LYS A 201 -7.97 0.29 29.42
C LYS A 201 -8.79 -0.24 30.58
#